data_AF-A0A9W7KSA3-F1
#
_entry.id   AF-A0A9W7KSA3-F1
#
_cell.length_a   1.000
_cell.length_b   1.000
_cell.length_c   1.000
_cell.angle_alpha   90.00
_cell.angle_beta   90.00
_cell.angle_gamma   90.00
#
_symmetry.space_group_name_H-M   'P 1'
#
loop_
_entity.id
_entity.type
_entity.pdbx_description
1 polymer ?
#
loop_
_entity_poly.entity_id
_entity_poly.type
_entity_poly.pdbx_seq_one_letter_code
_entity_poly.pdbx_strand_id
1 'polypeptide(L)'
;MDDDAIEAAEALAGTSGISKLCVGLSAVTESNDEETAEAILDAILRMSSDIKSPEVLQCLGQYQTNVFAKVLEVFLEEVTVIEVLFAVLNKIQMSADPSTSFGSSRSNIVNVLKAMDTHSSGEETLIEYACQVINTMATGNGSAAQFLIEEGVEERLNAAKIIITNERNQKYVVQVKATLKL
;
A
#
# COMPACT_ATOMS: atom_id res chain seq x y z
N MET A 1 11.20 20.28 -10.56
CA MET A 1 11.27 19.07 -9.74
C MET A 1 12.28 19.35 -8.65
N ASP A 2 11.94 19.02 -7.40
CA ASP A 2 12.86 19.03 -6.27
C ASP A 2 13.36 17.59 -6.04
N ASP A 3 13.80 16.91 -7.11
CA ASP A 3 14.45 15.57 -7.04
C ASP A 3 15.64 15.61 -6.09
N ASP A 4 16.27 16.78 -6.01
CA ASP A 4 17.31 17.16 -5.06
C ASP A 4 16.96 16.79 -3.61
N ALA A 5 15.68 16.76 -3.19
CA ALA A 5 15.32 16.44 -1.81
C ALA A 5 15.38 14.93 -1.49
N ILE A 6 14.95 14.07 -2.43
CA ILE A 6 15.02 12.61 -2.28
C ILE A 6 16.47 12.15 -2.47
N GLU A 7 17.17 12.71 -3.47
CA GLU A 7 18.61 12.48 -3.67
C GLU A 7 19.44 13.00 -2.49
N ALA A 8 19.17 14.20 -1.96
CA ALA A 8 19.90 14.71 -0.80
C ALA A 8 19.68 13.87 0.47
N ALA A 9 18.60 13.08 0.54
CA ALA A 9 18.41 12.15 1.64
C ALA A 9 19.43 10.99 1.59
N GLU A 10 20.04 10.67 0.44
CA GLU A 10 21.09 9.64 0.31
C GLU A 10 22.31 9.94 1.18
N ALA A 11 22.65 11.22 1.28
CA ALA A 11 23.80 11.67 2.06
C ALA A 11 23.50 11.77 3.57
N LEU A 12 22.25 11.54 4.00
CA LEU A 12 21.78 11.81 5.34
C LEU A 12 21.22 10.54 6.01
N ALA A 13 21.89 10.08 7.07
CA ALA A 13 21.39 8.97 7.89
C ALA A 13 20.40 9.45 8.97
N GLY A 14 19.52 8.54 9.41
CA GLY A 14 18.63 8.75 10.55
C GLY A 14 17.52 9.78 10.32
N THR A 15 17.09 10.46 11.38
CA THR A 15 15.90 11.34 11.37
C THR A 15 15.98 12.51 10.40
N SER A 16 17.19 12.99 10.08
CA SER A 16 17.39 14.07 9.10
C SER A 16 17.15 13.61 7.66
N GLY A 17 17.51 12.37 7.33
CA GLY A 17 17.19 11.75 6.04
C GLY A 17 15.69 11.51 5.89
N ILE A 18 15.04 10.97 6.92
CA ILE A 18 13.57 10.75 6.94
C ILE A 18 12.82 12.07 6.70
N SER A 19 13.19 13.14 7.40
CA SER A 19 12.57 14.47 7.20
C SER A 19 12.68 14.95 5.74
N LYS A 20 13.84 14.74 5.11
CA LYS A 20 14.06 15.08 3.70
C LYS A 20 13.22 14.23 2.74
N LEU A 21 13.12 12.92 2.99
CA LEU A 21 12.24 12.03 2.22
C LEU A 21 10.76 12.46 2.34
N CYS A 22 10.32 12.87 3.53
CA CYS A 22 8.96 13.38 3.74
C CYS A 22 8.68 14.67 2.96
N VAL A 23 9.65 15.59 2.91
CA VAL A 23 9.55 16.81 2.09
C VAL A 23 9.51 16.46 0.61
N GLY A 24 10.39 15.55 0.16
CA GLY A 24 10.42 15.07 -1.22
C GLY A 24 9.07 14.49 -1.66
N LEU A 25 8.49 13.58 -0.87
CA LEU A 25 7.17 13.01 -1.16
C LEU A 25 6.05 14.06 -1.27
N SER A 26 6.11 15.15 -0.49
CA SER A 26 5.11 16.22 -0.58
C SER A 26 5.18 16.99 -1.92
N ALA A 27 6.40 17.20 -2.46
CA ALA A 27 6.64 17.95 -3.69
C ALA A 27 6.33 17.15 -4.97
N VAL A 28 6.34 15.82 -4.87
CA VAL A 28 6.25 14.89 -6.01
C VAL A 28 4.78 14.56 -6.39
N THR A 29 3.81 15.14 -5.67
CA THR A 29 2.38 14.91 -5.90
C THR A 29 1.82 15.46 -7.23
N GLU A 30 2.61 16.20 -8.03
CA GLU A 30 2.13 16.91 -9.22
C GLU A 30 2.49 16.29 -10.59
N SER A 31 3.47 15.37 -10.72
CA SER A 31 3.92 14.82 -12.03
C SER A 31 3.67 13.32 -12.20
N ASN A 32 2.96 12.87 -13.25
CA ASN A 32 2.56 11.46 -13.43
C ASN A 32 3.52 10.61 -14.28
N ASP A 33 4.80 10.94 -14.32
CA ASP A 33 5.81 10.15 -15.03
C ASP A 33 6.35 8.98 -14.18
N GLU A 34 7.01 8.05 -14.87
CA GLU A 34 7.63 6.86 -14.27
C GLU A 34 8.80 7.24 -13.34
N GLU A 35 9.59 8.24 -13.70
CA GLU A 35 10.70 8.79 -12.89
C GLU A 35 10.23 9.26 -11.52
N THR A 36 9.11 9.96 -11.47
CA THR A 36 8.43 10.36 -10.24
C THR A 36 8.02 9.14 -9.43
N ALA A 37 7.41 8.12 -10.06
CA ALA A 37 6.98 6.92 -9.35
C ALA A 37 8.16 6.12 -8.80
N GLU A 38 9.29 6.06 -9.51
CA GLU A 38 10.55 5.47 -9.05
C GLU A 38 11.08 6.21 -7.81
N ALA A 39 11.13 7.54 -7.86
CA ALA A 39 11.59 8.35 -6.73
C ALA A 39 10.70 8.16 -5.49
N ILE A 40 9.38 8.07 -5.69
CA ILE A 40 8.43 7.73 -4.61
C ILE A 40 8.72 6.33 -4.05
N LEU A 41 8.92 5.34 -4.90
CA LEU A 41 9.21 3.96 -4.48
C LEU A 41 10.51 3.90 -3.66
N ASP A 42 11.58 4.51 -4.14
CA ASP A 42 12.85 4.58 -3.43
C ASP A 42 12.69 5.24 -2.04
N ALA A 43 11.96 6.36 -1.97
CA ALA A 43 11.67 7.01 -0.69
C ALA A 43 10.88 6.09 0.26
N ILE A 44 9.85 5.38 -0.23
CA ILE A 44 9.08 4.40 0.56
C ILE A 44 10.01 3.29 1.08
N LEU A 45 10.85 2.73 0.22
CA LEU A 45 11.76 1.64 0.57
C LEU A 45 12.76 2.05 1.64
N ARG A 46 13.36 3.24 1.50
CA ARG A 46 14.29 3.80 2.49
C ARG A 46 13.61 4.07 3.82
N MET A 47 12.39 4.60 3.81
CA MET A 47 11.64 4.76 5.04
C MET A 47 11.24 3.42 5.65
N SER A 48 10.97 2.39 4.82
CA SER A 48 10.55 1.08 5.30
C SER A 48 11.61 0.34 6.12
N SER A 49 12.91 0.67 5.98
CA SER A 49 13.97 0.10 6.82
C SER A 49 13.77 0.45 8.29
N ASP A 50 13.18 1.62 8.57
CA ASP A 50 12.87 2.13 9.91
C ASP A 50 11.36 2.22 10.15
N ILE A 51 10.54 1.35 9.54
CA ILE A 51 9.06 1.38 9.62
C ILE A 51 8.47 1.30 11.04
N LYS A 52 9.30 1.03 12.06
CA LYS A 52 8.88 1.08 13.48
C LYS A 52 9.03 2.46 14.11
N SER A 53 9.71 3.39 13.45
CA SER A 53 9.83 4.79 13.88
C SER A 53 8.44 5.45 13.78
N PRO A 54 7.96 6.08 14.88
CA PRO A 54 6.74 6.87 14.84
C PRO A 54 6.76 7.96 13.78
N GLU A 55 7.93 8.59 13.55
CA GLU A 55 8.12 9.63 12.55
C GLU A 55 7.92 9.09 11.13
N VAL A 56 8.49 7.92 10.82
CA VAL A 56 8.28 7.23 9.54
C VAL A 56 6.81 6.87 9.34
N LEU A 57 6.19 6.27 10.35
CA LEU A 57 4.78 5.86 10.28
C LEU A 57 3.86 7.07 10.09
N GLN A 58 4.13 8.17 10.78
CA GLN A 58 3.39 9.41 10.62
C GLN A 58 3.57 10.00 9.22
N CYS A 59 4.81 10.04 8.72
CA CYS A 59 5.12 10.57 7.40
C CYS A 59 4.46 9.77 6.29
N LEU A 60 4.68 8.45 6.25
CA LEU A 60 4.01 7.58 5.29
C LEU A 60 2.49 7.67 5.44
N GLY A 61 2.00 7.76 6.68
CA GLY A 61 0.60 7.98 7.05
C GLY A 61 -0.05 9.21 6.42
N GLN A 62 0.62 10.35 6.44
CA GLN A 62 0.12 11.62 5.92
C GLN A 62 -0.07 11.62 4.40
N TYR A 63 0.79 10.89 3.68
CA TYR A 63 0.80 10.88 2.22
C TYR A 63 0.18 9.60 1.62
N GLN A 64 -0.43 8.76 2.47
CA GLN A 64 -0.91 7.42 2.13
C GLN A 64 -1.68 7.37 0.81
N THR A 65 -2.65 8.26 0.61
CA THR A 65 -3.59 8.15 -0.51
C THR A 65 -2.96 8.37 -1.88
N ASN A 66 -2.10 9.38 -2.06
CA ASN A 66 -1.59 9.75 -3.38
C ASN A 66 -0.26 9.07 -3.71
N VAL A 67 0.62 8.92 -2.71
CA VAL A 67 1.97 8.38 -2.90
C VAL A 67 1.90 6.89 -3.25
N PHE A 68 1.21 6.08 -2.47
CA PHE A 68 1.12 4.63 -2.73
C PHE A 68 0.30 4.32 -3.97
N ALA A 69 -0.76 5.09 -4.23
CA ALA A 69 -1.62 4.86 -5.38
C ALA A 69 -0.84 5.00 -6.68
N LYS A 70 0.03 6.01 -6.73
CA LYS A 70 0.84 6.30 -7.91
C LYS A 70 1.83 5.19 -8.23
N VAL A 71 2.57 4.71 -7.24
CA VAL A 71 3.50 3.60 -7.43
C VAL A 71 2.74 2.33 -7.82
N LEU A 72 1.59 2.08 -7.19
CA LEU A 72 0.74 0.94 -7.53
C LEU A 72 0.18 1.00 -8.96
N GLU A 73 -0.16 2.20 -9.45
CA GLU A 73 -0.66 2.40 -10.82
C GLU A 73 0.44 2.21 -11.87
N VAL A 74 1.62 2.80 -11.65
CA VAL A 74 2.74 2.75 -12.60
C VAL A 74 3.38 1.36 -12.65
N PHE A 75 3.61 0.75 -11.50
CA PHE A 75 4.32 -0.54 -11.38
C PHE A 75 3.37 -1.72 -11.21
N LEU A 76 2.13 -1.61 -11.68
CA LEU A 76 1.12 -2.66 -11.52
C LEU A 76 1.58 -4.01 -12.07
N GLU A 77 2.36 -4.03 -13.15
CA GLU A 77 2.86 -5.24 -13.80
C GLU A 77 4.11 -5.81 -13.11
N GLU A 78 4.77 -5.05 -12.22
CA GLU A 78 6.02 -5.42 -11.56
C GLU A 78 5.73 -6.10 -10.21
N VAL A 79 5.51 -7.41 -10.25
CA VAL A 79 5.07 -8.22 -9.10
C VAL A 79 5.88 -7.99 -7.82
N THR A 80 7.20 -7.91 -7.93
CA THR A 80 8.10 -7.71 -6.78
C THR A 80 7.92 -6.33 -6.16
N VAL A 81 7.67 -5.30 -6.98
CA VAL A 81 7.38 -3.94 -6.49
C VAL A 81 6.06 -3.95 -5.73
N ILE A 82 5.03 -4.56 -6.30
CA ILE A 82 3.70 -4.62 -5.67
C ILE A 82 3.72 -5.40 -4.35
N GLU A 83 4.43 -6.53 -4.30
CA GLU A 83 4.57 -7.29 -3.06
C GLU A 83 5.20 -6.43 -1.95
N VAL A 84 6.27 -5.71 -2.25
CA VAL A 84 6.94 -4.84 -1.28
C VAL A 84 6.03 -3.68 -0.87
N LEU A 85 5.32 -3.06 -1.79
CA LEU A 85 4.35 -2.00 -1.49
C LEU A 85 3.25 -2.50 -0.55
N PHE A 86 2.69 -3.69 -0.79
CA PHE A 86 1.67 -4.26 0.08
C PHE A 86 2.23 -4.63 1.46
N ALA A 87 3.45 -5.16 1.51
CA ALA A 87 4.13 -5.43 2.77
C ALA A 87 4.35 -4.15 3.60
N VAL A 88 4.66 -3.03 2.94
CA VAL A 88 4.80 -1.71 3.60
C VAL A 88 3.43 -1.15 4.01
N LEU A 89 2.46 -1.12 3.10
CA LEU A 89 1.09 -0.64 3.37
C LEU A 89 0.44 -1.36 4.55
N ASN A 90 0.64 -2.67 4.67
CA ASN A 90 0.14 -3.45 5.79
C ASN A 90 0.78 -3.06 7.13
N LYS A 91 2.03 -2.58 7.14
CA LYS A 91 2.73 -2.17 8.37
C LYS A 91 2.38 -0.77 8.81
N ILE A 92 1.94 0.10 7.91
CA ILE A 92 1.59 1.47 8.25
C ILE A 92 0.19 1.48 8.84
N GLN A 93 0.01 2.16 9.97
CA GLN A 93 -1.33 2.42 10.48
C GLN A 93 -2.07 3.29 9.47
N MET A 94 -3.18 2.80 8.94
CA MET A 94 -4.07 3.61 8.12
C MET A 94 -4.50 4.83 8.95
N SER A 95 -4.45 6.02 8.33
CA SER A 95 -4.84 7.26 9.02
C SER A 95 -6.19 7.08 9.73
N ALA A 96 -6.27 7.52 10.98
CA ALA A 96 -7.53 7.52 11.74
C ALA A 96 -8.58 8.46 11.11
N ASP A 97 -8.13 9.40 10.27
CA ASP A 97 -8.99 10.21 9.42
C ASP A 97 -9.30 9.44 8.12
N PRO A 98 -10.55 8.98 7.94
CA PRO A 98 -10.95 8.23 6.76
C PRO A 98 -10.90 9.04 5.46
N SER A 99 -10.66 10.37 5.49
CA SER A 99 -10.55 11.20 4.29
C SER A 99 -9.13 11.27 3.70
N THR A 100 -8.12 10.84 4.48
CA THR A 100 -6.70 10.88 4.09
C THR A 100 -6.04 9.50 4.05
N SER A 101 -6.74 8.48 4.55
CA SER A 101 -6.31 7.07 4.53
C SER A 101 -6.27 6.50 3.11
N PHE A 102 -5.31 5.62 2.81
CA PHE A 102 -5.19 4.99 1.48
C PHE A 102 -6.48 4.32 1.00
N GLY A 103 -7.20 3.65 1.91
CA GLY A 103 -8.48 2.98 1.63
C GLY A 103 -9.68 3.93 1.45
N SER A 104 -9.49 5.24 1.60
CA SER A 104 -10.54 6.24 1.39
C SER A 104 -10.92 6.45 -0.08
N SER A 105 -10.00 6.11 -0.98
CA SER A 105 -10.19 6.27 -2.41
C SER A 105 -10.65 4.97 -3.06
N ARG A 106 -11.76 5.05 -3.80
CA ARG A 106 -12.28 3.93 -4.60
C ARG A 106 -11.27 3.50 -5.68
N SER A 107 -10.53 4.43 -6.29
CA SER A 107 -9.51 4.09 -7.29
C SER A 107 -8.39 3.25 -6.68
N ASN A 108 -7.94 3.59 -5.47
CA ASN A 108 -6.89 2.85 -4.77
C ASN A 108 -7.34 1.41 -4.46
N ILE A 109 -8.60 1.25 -4.02
CA ILE A 109 -9.20 -0.06 -3.81
C ILE A 109 -9.22 -0.85 -5.12
N VAL A 110 -9.69 -0.25 -6.21
CA VAL A 110 -9.72 -0.89 -7.53
C VAL A 110 -8.32 -1.33 -7.96
N ASN A 111 -7.29 -0.51 -7.74
CA ASN A 111 -5.91 -0.86 -8.07
C ASN A 111 -5.37 -2.03 -7.23
N VAL A 112 -5.70 -2.10 -5.93
CA VAL A 112 -5.34 -3.24 -5.08
C VAL A 112 -6.00 -4.53 -5.59
N LEU A 113 -7.29 -4.48 -5.92
CA LEU A 113 -8.01 -5.63 -6.45
C LEU A 113 -7.50 -6.04 -7.84
N LYS A 114 -7.18 -5.07 -8.69
CA LYS A 114 -6.59 -5.30 -10.01
C LYS A 114 -5.21 -5.97 -9.90
N ALA A 115 -4.39 -5.57 -8.93
CA ALA A 115 -3.11 -6.23 -8.67
C ALA A 115 -3.29 -7.71 -8.30
N MET A 116 -4.30 -8.04 -7.49
CA MET A 116 -4.64 -9.43 -7.18
C MET A 116 -5.08 -10.22 -8.42
N ASP A 117 -5.87 -9.61 -9.30
CA ASP A 117 -6.34 -10.25 -10.53
C ASP A 117 -5.16 -10.52 -11.49
N THR A 118 -4.28 -9.53 -11.64
CA THR A 118 -3.11 -9.57 -12.54
C THR A 118 -2.09 -10.62 -12.09
N HIS A 119 -1.82 -10.71 -10.79
CA HIS A 119 -0.77 -11.55 -10.21
C HIS A 119 -1.33 -12.74 -9.41
N SER A 120 -2.38 -13.39 -9.89
CA SER A 120 -3.07 -14.44 -9.14
C SER A 120 -2.36 -15.82 -9.16
N SER A 121 -1.57 -16.13 -10.17
CA SER A 121 -0.96 -17.46 -10.35
C SER A 121 0.51 -17.50 -9.93
N GLY A 122 0.83 -18.26 -8.88
CA GLY A 122 2.21 -18.48 -8.42
C GLY A 122 2.79 -17.38 -7.52
N GLU A 123 1.97 -16.40 -7.14
CA GLU A 123 2.35 -15.25 -6.33
C GLU A 123 1.59 -15.25 -5.00
N GLU A 124 1.62 -16.39 -4.29
CA GLU A 124 0.85 -16.58 -3.06
C GLU A 124 1.19 -15.54 -1.98
N THR A 125 2.44 -15.10 -1.91
CA THR A 125 2.90 -14.08 -0.95
C THR A 125 2.32 -12.71 -1.25
N LEU A 126 2.25 -12.29 -2.51
CA LEU A 126 1.57 -11.07 -2.91
C LEU A 126 0.09 -11.12 -2.55
N ILE A 127 -0.59 -12.22 -2.87
CA ILE A 127 -2.03 -12.40 -2.58
C ILE A 127 -2.30 -12.41 -1.07
N GLU A 128 -1.38 -12.98 -0.28
CA GLU A 128 -1.42 -12.91 1.19
C GLU A 128 -1.33 -11.45 1.68
N TYR A 129 -0.34 -10.68 1.20
CA TYR A 129 -0.19 -9.29 1.60
C TYR A 129 -1.37 -8.44 1.13
N ALA A 130 -1.91 -8.69 -0.06
CA ALA A 130 -3.12 -8.03 -0.55
C ALA A 130 -4.30 -8.25 0.39
N CYS A 131 -4.51 -9.49 0.86
CA CYS A 131 -5.55 -9.79 1.85
C CYS A 131 -5.33 -9.02 3.16
N GLN A 132 -4.08 -8.91 3.63
CA GLN A 132 -3.76 -8.14 4.84
C GLN A 132 -4.03 -6.63 4.64
N VAL A 133 -3.62 -6.06 3.50
CA VAL A 133 -3.89 -4.66 3.15
C VAL A 133 -5.40 -4.40 3.08
N ILE A 134 -6.18 -5.28 2.44
CA ILE A 134 -7.65 -5.17 2.39
C ILE A 134 -8.26 -5.16 3.79
N ASN A 135 -7.82 -6.08 4.66
CA ASN A 135 -8.30 -6.11 6.05
C ASN A 135 -7.97 -4.79 6.78
N THR A 136 -6.75 -4.30 6.60
CA THR A 136 -6.28 -3.05 7.18
C THR A 136 -7.06 -1.83 6.64
N MET A 137 -7.39 -1.80 5.35
CA MET A 137 -8.23 -0.75 4.75
C MET A 137 -9.66 -0.76 5.30
N ALA A 138 -10.25 -1.93 5.51
CA ALA A 138 -11.64 -2.07 5.95
C ALA A 138 -11.84 -1.91 7.47
N THR A 139 -10.81 -2.18 8.27
CA THR A 139 -10.92 -2.17 9.73
C THR A 139 -11.22 -0.77 10.26
N GLY A 140 -12.41 -0.58 10.84
CA GLY A 140 -12.84 0.72 11.36
C GLY A 140 -13.22 1.76 10.29
N ASN A 141 -13.20 1.38 9.00
CA ASN A 141 -13.53 2.25 7.88
C ASN A 141 -14.70 1.68 7.06
N GLY A 142 -15.92 2.10 7.41
CA GLY A 142 -17.14 1.61 6.77
C GLY A 142 -17.24 1.94 5.28
N SER A 143 -16.73 3.10 4.84
CA SER A 143 -16.74 3.49 3.44
C SER A 143 -15.81 2.61 2.59
N ALA A 144 -14.59 2.37 3.08
CA ALA A 144 -13.66 1.46 2.42
C ALA A 144 -14.23 0.04 2.33
N ALA A 145 -14.82 -0.46 3.41
CA ALA A 145 -15.48 -1.76 3.44
C ALA A 145 -16.62 -1.85 2.40
N GLN A 146 -17.45 -0.81 2.30
CA GLN A 146 -18.52 -0.76 1.31
C GLN A 146 -17.97 -0.76 -0.13
N PHE A 147 -16.95 0.06 -0.43
CA PHE A 147 -16.33 0.08 -1.75
C PHE A 147 -15.70 -1.26 -2.13
N LEU A 148 -14.99 -1.91 -1.19
CA LEU A 148 -14.44 -3.25 -1.41
C LEU A 148 -15.51 -4.26 -1.81
N ILE A 149 -16.66 -4.24 -1.13
CA ILE A 149 -17.79 -5.13 -1.46
C ILE A 149 -18.36 -4.79 -2.85
N GLU A 150 -18.61 -3.51 -3.13
CA GLU A 150 -19.14 -3.05 -4.42
C GLU A 150 -18.21 -3.40 -5.60
N GLU A 151 -16.90 -3.38 -5.38
CA GLU A 151 -15.89 -3.74 -6.39
C GLU A 151 -15.65 -5.26 -6.52
N GLY A 152 -16.42 -6.08 -5.80
CA GLY A 152 -16.37 -7.54 -5.95
C GLY A 152 -15.19 -8.20 -5.25
N VAL A 153 -14.78 -7.71 -4.08
CA VAL A 153 -13.70 -8.33 -3.28
C VAL A 153 -14.00 -9.77 -2.89
N GLU A 154 -15.28 -10.16 -2.75
CA GLU A 154 -15.66 -11.50 -2.30
C GLU A 154 -15.16 -12.61 -3.25
N GLU A 155 -15.30 -12.41 -4.56
CA GLU A 155 -14.84 -13.36 -5.58
C GLU A 155 -13.32 -13.55 -5.50
N ARG A 156 -12.59 -12.46 -5.29
CA ARG A 156 -11.13 -12.45 -5.14
C ARG A 156 -10.67 -13.11 -3.85
N LEU A 157 -11.40 -12.95 -2.75
CA LEU A 157 -11.13 -13.66 -1.50
C LEU A 157 -11.38 -15.16 -1.64
N ASN A 158 -12.40 -15.57 -2.40
CA ASN A 158 -12.64 -16.98 -2.69
C ASN A 158 -11.51 -17.58 -3.54
N ALA A 159 -11.04 -16.86 -4.56
CA ALA A 159 -9.88 -17.27 -5.35
C ALA A 159 -8.60 -17.33 -4.51
N ALA A 160 -8.34 -16.31 -3.69
CA ALA A 160 -7.19 -16.25 -2.79
C ALA A 160 -7.13 -17.43 -1.81
N LYS A 161 -8.28 -17.93 -1.34
CA LYS A 161 -8.33 -19.12 -0.48
C LYS A 161 -7.82 -20.39 -1.17
N ILE A 162 -7.98 -20.48 -2.49
CA ILE A 162 -7.49 -21.61 -3.29
C ILE A 162 -5.99 -21.47 -3.53
N ILE A 163 -5.53 -20.25 -3.82
CA ILE A 163 -4.13 -19.91 -4.10
C ILE A 163 -3.24 -20.04 -2.86
N ILE A 164 -3.66 -19.45 -1.73
CA ILE A 164 -2.92 -19.53 -0.47
C ILE A 164 -3.08 -20.95 0.11
N THR A 165 -2.16 -21.84 -0.23
CA THR A 165 -2.19 -23.26 0.20
C THR A 165 -1.77 -23.45 1.65
N ASN A 166 -1.04 -22.49 2.23
CA ASN A 166 -0.62 -22.56 3.62
C ASN A 166 -1.80 -22.24 4.57
N GLU A 167 -2.24 -23.24 5.34
CA GLU A 167 -3.37 -23.11 6.28
C GLU A 167 -3.19 -21.96 7.29
N ARG A 168 -1.96 -21.72 7.77
CA ARG A 168 -1.68 -20.61 8.70
C ARG A 168 -1.95 -19.26 8.03
N ASN A 169 -1.70 -19.13 6.74
CA ASN A 169 -1.86 -17.87 6.01
C ASN A 169 -3.29 -17.71 5.45
N GLN A 170 -4.04 -18.80 5.25
CA GLN A 170 -5.48 -18.72 4.91
C GLN A 170 -6.32 -17.95 5.95
N LYS A 171 -5.84 -17.84 7.20
CA LYS A 171 -6.49 -17.03 8.24
C LYS A 171 -6.72 -15.57 7.79
N TYR A 172 -5.87 -15.02 6.94
CA TYR A 172 -6.00 -13.63 6.48
C TYR A 172 -7.25 -13.44 5.61
N VAL A 173 -7.57 -14.40 4.75
CA VAL A 173 -8.82 -14.41 3.97
C VAL A 173 -10.02 -14.45 4.91
N VAL A 174 -9.98 -15.30 5.95
CA VAL A 174 -11.05 -15.42 6.94
C VAL A 174 -11.25 -14.12 7.73
N GLN A 175 -10.15 -13.47 8.13
CA GLN A 175 -10.19 -12.18 8.81
C GLN A 175 -10.83 -11.10 7.95
N VAL A 176 -10.44 -10.99 6.68
CA VAL A 176 -11.05 -10.02 5.76
C VAL A 176 -12.55 -10.25 5.64
N LYS A 177 -12.98 -11.50 5.41
CA LYS A 177 -14.42 -11.82 5.31
C LYS A 177 -15.19 -11.44 6.57
N ALA A 178 -14.64 -11.73 7.74
CA ALA A 178 -15.24 -11.34 9.01
C ALA A 178 -15.36 -9.81 9.16
N THR A 179 -14.31 -9.07 8.79
CA THR A 179 -14.29 -7.59 8.81
C THR A 179 -15.34 -6.99 7.86
N LEU A 180 -15.48 -7.58 6.66
CA LEU A 180 -16.44 -7.14 5.64
C LEU A 180 -17.86 -7.68 5.85
N LYS A 181 -18.04 -8.65 6.75
CA LYS A 181 -19.30 -9.38 6.98
C LYS A 181 -19.80 -10.14 5.74
N LEU A 182 -18.86 -10.82 5.07
CA LEU A 182 -19.06 -11.70 3.91
C LEU A 182 -19.00 -13.19 4.32
#